data_AF-A0A5V3RSV8-F1
#
_entry.id   AF-A0A5V3RSV8-F1
#
_cell.length_a   1.000
_cell.length_b   1.000
_cell.length_c   1.000
_cell.angle_alpha   90.00
_cell.angle_beta   90.00
_cell.angle_gamma   90.00
#
_symmetry.space_group_name_H-M   'P 1'
#
loop_
_entity.id
_entity.type
_entity.pdbx_description
1 polymer ?
#
loop_
_entity_poly.entity_id
_entity_poly.type
_entity_poly.pdbx_seq_one_letter_code
_entity_poly.pdbx_strand_id
1 'polypeptide(L)'
;ATLELSTGGDFANNIGGTGSVVKSGDETLTLSGANSYTGGTTISGGTLVASNVEALGTGDVTDNATLELNTGGDFDNAISGSGQVVKSGDKTLTLSGANSYSGATTISGGTLIATHVNALGTGAIDNRASLLLDASGQFTVTDLTTESGGNTEIGAGSTLQATTLTQKSDSTLTINLNSNTADPVIHAASQVSLAGTLDITGVGDVLDSDPASTDDLDTFTLIASDKTIAGDFEKLTVAGMDADLADFITVDGRIDDTGKQYELTTALTWYADRDDAVTDAHGTFNLTNADGSFAVNTVLENVDATLDPASATGWDGTSLIKQGAGTLILNAENTYTGGTTISGGTLVATNVDALGSGDVTDDATLELNTGGTFDNAISGSGQ
;
A
#
# COMPACT_ATOMS: atom_id res chain seq x y z
N ALA A 1 -1.03 -46.78 -13.22
CA ALA A 1 0.31 -46.96 -13.84
C ALA A 1 1.14 -45.75 -13.46
N THR A 2 2.46 -45.92 -13.29
CA THR A 2 3.37 -44.85 -12.87
C THR A 2 4.55 -44.81 -13.82
N LEU A 3 4.88 -43.61 -14.30
CA LEU A 3 6.09 -43.34 -15.07
C LEU A 3 7.12 -42.73 -14.11
N GLU A 4 8.23 -43.44 -13.89
CA GLU A 4 9.31 -42.97 -13.03
C GLU A 4 10.45 -42.36 -13.87
N LEU A 5 10.86 -41.15 -13.51
CA LEU A 5 11.88 -40.35 -14.16
C LEU A 5 12.98 -40.04 -13.13
N SER A 6 14.06 -40.81 -13.16
CA SER A 6 15.15 -40.77 -12.16
C SER A 6 16.43 -40.11 -12.65
N THR A 7 16.49 -39.68 -13.92
CA THR A 7 17.63 -38.98 -14.51
C THR A 7 17.29 -37.51 -14.77
N GLY A 8 18.30 -36.64 -14.84
CA GLY A 8 18.11 -35.27 -15.29
C GLY A 8 18.00 -35.12 -16.81
N GLY A 9 17.97 -33.86 -17.26
CA GLY A 9 17.92 -33.47 -18.67
C GLY A 9 16.56 -32.95 -19.11
N ASP A 10 16.32 -32.92 -20.42
CA ASP A 10 15.08 -32.42 -21.01
C ASP A 10 14.19 -33.55 -21.52
N PHE A 11 12.93 -33.55 -21.12
CA PHE A 11 11.91 -34.47 -21.59
C PHE A 11 10.78 -33.69 -22.29
N ALA A 12 10.83 -33.69 -23.62
CA ALA A 12 9.92 -32.94 -24.48
C ALA A 12 8.72 -33.74 -25.00
N ASN A 13 8.64 -35.04 -24.69
CA ASN A 13 7.54 -35.88 -25.16
C ASN A 13 6.26 -35.61 -24.36
N ASN A 14 5.11 -35.77 -25.01
CA ASN A 14 3.81 -35.71 -24.35
C ASN A 14 3.52 -37.02 -23.62
N ILE A 15 3.11 -36.92 -22.36
CA ILE A 15 2.68 -37.98 -21.47
C ILE A 15 1.16 -37.87 -21.31
N GLY A 16 0.44 -38.97 -21.45
CA GLY A 16 -1.01 -39.01 -21.30
C GLY A 16 -1.52 -40.23 -20.55
N GLY A 17 -2.83 -40.29 -20.34
CA GLY A 17 -3.53 -41.38 -19.65
C GLY A 17 -3.77 -41.09 -18.17
N THR A 18 -4.37 -42.05 -17.46
CA THR A 18 -4.78 -41.86 -16.05
C THR A 18 -3.69 -42.20 -15.03
N GLY A 19 -2.44 -42.36 -15.49
CA GLY A 19 -1.31 -42.70 -14.64
C GLY A 19 -0.66 -41.48 -13.98
N SER A 20 0.27 -41.74 -13.07
CA SER A 20 1.06 -40.71 -12.38
C SER A 20 2.49 -40.63 -12.92
N VAL A 21 3.15 -39.49 -12.69
CA VAL A 21 4.58 -39.27 -12.95
C VAL A 21 5.32 -39.14 -11.62
N VAL A 22 6.50 -39.76 -11.50
CA VAL A 22 7.37 -39.64 -10.33
C VAL A 22 8.75 -39.17 -10.76
N LYS A 23 9.22 -38.07 -10.18
CA LYS A 23 10.60 -37.58 -10.31
C LYS A 23 11.39 -37.93 -9.04
N SER A 24 12.33 -38.88 -9.12
CA SER A 24 13.03 -39.43 -7.95
C SER A 24 14.55 -39.20 -7.90
N GLY A 25 15.19 -38.78 -9.00
CA GLY A 25 16.63 -38.51 -9.03
C GLY A 25 17.02 -37.15 -8.46
N ASP A 26 18.30 -36.96 -8.09
CA ASP A 26 18.80 -35.71 -7.49
C ASP A 26 19.04 -34.59 -8.51
N GLU A 27 19.11 -34.91 -9.80
CA GLU A 27 19.39 -33.95 -10.88
C GLU A 27 18.17 -33.12 -11.27
N THR A 28 18.38 -32.10 -12.10
CA THR A 28 17.31 -31.30 -12.69
C THR A 28 16.72 -32.00 -13.91
N LEU A 29 15.39 -32.16 -13.93
CA LEU A 29 14.63 -32.64 -15.08
C LEU A 29 13.68 -31.53 -15.57
N THR A 30 13.76 -31.18 -16.85
CA THR A 30 12.81 -30.28 -17.49
C THR A 30 11.71 -31.08 -18.18
N LEU A 31 10.45 -30.83 -17.83
CA LEU A 31 9.30 -31.26 -18.61
C LEU A 31 8.83 -30.09 -19.50
N SER A 32 8.82 -30.36 -20.80
CA SER A 32 8.42 -29.37 -21.82
C SER A 32 7.34 -29.85 -22.78
N GLY A 33 6.95 -31.12 -22.70
CA GLY A 33 5.77 -31.62 -23.41
C GLY A 33 4.48 -30.99 -22.87
N ALA A 34 3.47 -30.87 -23.73
CA ALA A 34 2.09 -30.56 -23.33
C ALA A 34 1.45 -31.87 -22.84
N ASN A 35 1.42 -32.06 -21.52
CA ASN A 35 1.05 -33.32 -20.91
C ASN A 35 -0.43 -33.36 -20.54
N SER A 36 -1.06 -34.52 -20.67
CA SER A 36 -2.50 -34.70 -20.42
C SER A 36 -2.80 -35.82 -19.44
N TYR A 37 -1.80 -36.22 -18.64
CA TYR A 37 -2.01 -37.25 -17.62
C TYR A 37 -2.74 -36.68 -16.41
N THR A 38 -3.53 -37.53 -15.76
CA THR A 38 -4.44 -37.09 -14.68
C THR A 38 -4.10 -37.66 -13.31
N GLY A 39 -3.15 -38.59 -13.21
CA GLY A 39 -2.81 -39.27 -11.95
C GLY A 39 -1.89 -38.47 -11.02
N GLY A 40 -1.52 -37.25 -11.40
CA GLY A 40 -0.67 -36.36 -10.61
C GLY A 40 0.82 -36.59 -10.79
N THR A 41 1.59 -35.72 -10.16
CA THR A 41 3.06 -35.71 -10.21
C THR A 41 3.62 -35.78 -8.79
N THR A 42 4.57 -36.68 -8.54
CA THR A 42 5.31 -36.71 -7.28
C THR A 42 6.77 -36.34 -7.53
N ILE A 43 7.27 -35.36 -6.79
CA ILE A 43 8.68 -34.95 -6.81
C ILE A 43 9.29 -35.39 -5.49
N SER A 44 10.16 -36.40 -5.54
CA SER A 44 10.82 -36.97 -4.35
C SER A 44 12.28 -36.54 -4.21
N GLY A 45 12.88 -35.97 -5.27
CA GLY A 45 14.27 -35.55 -5.29
C GLY A 45 14.61 -34.61 -6.44
N GLY A 46 15.69 -33.84 -6.25
CA GLY A 46 16.21 -32.87 -7.23
C GLY A 46 15.21 -31.76 -7.59
N THR A 47 15.35 -31.25 -8.80
CA THR A 47 14.48 -30.20 -9.35
C THR A 47 13.64 -30.73 -10.50
N LEU A 48 12.34 -30.46 -10.50
CA LEU A 48 11.48 -30.62 -11.66
C LEU A 48 11.14 -29.23 -12.22
N VAL A 49 11.57 -28.95 -13.45
CA VAL A 49 11.26 -27.70 -14.15
C VAL A 49 10.06 -27.93 -15.07
N ALA A 50 8.96 -27.22 -14.84
CA ALA A 50 7.83 -27.12 -15.74
C ALA A 50 8.00 -25.89 -16.64
N SER A 51 8.28 -26.11 -17.92
CA SER A 51 8.57 -25.02 -18.89
C SER A 51 7.33 -24.50 -19.63
N ASN A 52 6.17 -25.12 -19.39
CA ASN A 52 4.86 -24.64 -19.81
C ASN A 52 3.82 -25.09 -18.76
N VAL A 53 2.63 -24.48 -18.76
CA VAL A 53 1.62 -24.73 -17.72
C VAL A 53 0.99 -26.13 -17.78
N GLU A 54 0.98 -26.75 -18.96
CA GLU A 54 0.47 -28.10 -19.20
C GLU A 54 1.52 -29.18 -18.91
N ALA A 55 2.75 -28.79 -18.54
CA ALA A 55 3.87 -29.73 -18.38
C ALA A 55 3.64 -30.76 -17.27
N LEU A 56 2.76 -30.48 -16.31
CA LEU A 56 2.49 -31.40 -15.19
C LEU A 56 1.14 -32.11 -15.29
N GLY A 57 0.49 -32.03 -16.45
CA GLY A 57 -0.86 -32.58 -16.64
C GLY A 57 -1.89 -31.89 -15.75
N THR A 58 -3.00 -32.57 -15.46
CA THR A 58 -4.14 -31.98 -14.73
C THR A 58 -4.31 -32.53 -13.31
N GLY A 59 -3.41 -33.41 -12.86
CA GLY A 59 -3.45 -33.98 -11.52
C GLY A 59 -2.56 -33.22 -10.55
N ASP A 60 -2.87 -33.30 -9.26
CA ASP A 60 -2.14 -32.61 -8.19
C ASP A 60 -0.65 -32.96 -8.15
N VAL A 61 0.12 -32.05 -7.56
CA VAL A 61 1.56 -32.19 -7.34
C VAL A 61 1.83 -32.46 -5.87
N THR A 62 2.53 -33.55 -5.59
CA THR A 62 3.17 -33.80 -4.29
C THR A 62 4.64 -33.48 -4.43
N ASP A 63 5.06 -32.30 -3.99
CA ASP A 63 6.43 -31.83 -4.01
C ASP A 63 7.11 -32.01 -2.65
N ASN A 64 8.13 -32.86 -2.60
CA ASN A 64 9.00 -33.05 -1.44
C ASN A 64 10.44 -32.61 -1.74
N ALA A 65 10.69 -31.92 -2.85
CA ALA A 65 12.01 -31.42 -3.24
C ALA A 65 11.88 -29.99 -3.82
N THR A 66 12.07 -29.80 -5.12
CA THR A 66 11.90 -28.49 -5.77
C THR A 66 11.05 -28.61 -7.03
N LEU A 67 9.94 -27.88 -7.05
CA LEU A 67 9.17 -27.58 -8.24
C LEU A 67 9.55 -26.19 -8.77
N GLU A 68 10.12 -26.12 -9.96
CA GLU A 68 10.39 -24.86 -10.67
C GLU A 68 9.37 -24.64 -11.79
N LEU A 69 8.57 -23.58 -11.66
CA LEU A 69 7.59 -23.12 -12.64
C LEU A 69 8.23 -22.04 -13.53
N ASN A 70 8.88 -22.49 -14.60
CA ASN A 70 9.46 -21.63 -15.63
C ASN A 70 8.46 -21.41 -16.77
N THR A 71 7.30 -20.83 -16.44
CA THR A 71 6.18 -20.64 -17.38
C THR A 71 5.36 -19.41 -17.01
N GLY A 72 4.40 -19.07 -17.87
CA GLY A 72 3.23 -18.27 -17.53
C GLY A 72 1.92 -19.03 -17.82
N GLY A 73 0.78 -18.40 -17.58
CA GLY A 73 -0.56 -18.98 -17.71
C GLY A 73 -1.18 -19.34 -16.35
N ASP A 74 -2.25 -20.13 -16.35
CA ASP A 74 -2.99 -20.49 -15.13
C ASP A 74 -2.66 -21.91 -14.69
N PHE A 75 -2.05 -22.04 -13.50
CA PHE A 75 -1.66 -23.31 -12.92
C PHE A 75 -2.63 -23.67 -11.78
N ASP A 76 -3.56 -24.55 -12.10
CA ASP A 76 -4.69 -24.90 -11.23
C ASP A 76 -4.43 -26.10 -10.32
N ASN A 77 -3.38 -26.88 -10.59
CA ASN A 77 -3.06 -28.09 -9.85
C ASN A 77 -2.72 -27.74 -8.39
N ALA A 78 -3.28 -28.49 -7.43
CA ALA A 78 -2.90 -28.30 -6.03
C ALA A 78 -1.49 -28.85 -5.79
N ILE A 79 -0.68 -28.10 -5.06
CA ILE A 79 0.68 -28.44 -4.66
C ILE A 79 0.68 -28.74 -3.16
N SER A 80 1.26 -29.87 -2.78
CA SER A 80 1.34 -30.37 -1.41
C SER A 80 2.74 -30.90 -1.11
N GLY A 81 3.08 -31.14 0.15
CA GLY A 81 4.34 -31.74 0.56
C GLY A 81 5.31 -30.76 1.22
N SER A 82 6.56 -31.18 1.43
CA SER A 82 7.56 -30.38 2.16
C SER A 82 8.50 -29.57 1.26
N GLY A 83 8.36 -29.70 -0.07
CA GLY A 83 9.24 -29.10 -1.07
C GLY A 83 9.03 -27.60 -1.24
N GLN A 84 9.94 -26.98 -2.00
CA GLN A 84 9.92 -25.56 -2.34
C GLN A 84 9.38 -25.34 -3.76
N VAL A 85 8.65 -24.24 -3.93
CA VAL A 85 8.19 -23.78 -5.25
C VAL A 85 9.05 -22.60 -5.70
N VAL A 86 9.53 -22.65 -6.94
CA VAL A 86 10.31 -21.58 -7.56
C VAL A 86 9.58 -21.07 -8.79
N LYS A 87 9.21 -19.80 -8.82
CA LYS A 87 8.71 -19.12 -10.00
C LYS A 87 9.86 -18.36 -10.67
N SER A 88 10.39 -18.91 -11.76
CA SER A 88 11.57 -18.36 -12.47
C SER A 88 11.29 -17.80 -13.85
N GLY A 89 10.14 -18.14 -14.47
CA GLY A 89 9.84 -17.68 -15.83
C GLY A 89 9.51 -16.19 -15.90
N ASP A 90 9.85 -15.53 -17.00
CA ASP A 90 9.66 -14.06 -17.13
C ASP A 90 8.21 -13.61 -17.32
N LYS A 91 7.27 -14.55 -17.49
CA LYS A 91 5.85 -14.28 -17.74
C LYS A 91 5.03 -14.20 -16.45
N THR A 92 3.78 -13.76 -16.57
CA THR A 92 2.77 -13.87 -15.51
C THR A 92 2.31 -15.33 -15.37
N LEU A 93 2.38 -15.86 -14.15
CA LEU A 93 1.81 -17.14 -13.76
C LEU A 93 0.74 -16.89 -12.70
N THR A 94 -0.45 -17.44 -12.90
CA THR A 94 -1.52 -17.47 -11.91
C THR A 94 -1.46 -18.80 -11.16
N LEU A 95 -1.31 -18.77 -9.84
CA LEU A 95 -1.55 -19.93 -8.97
C LEU A 95 -2.96 -19.80 -8.38
N SER A 96 -3.84 -20.69 -8.83
CA SER A 96 -5.24 -20.74 -8.38
C SER A 96 -5.53 -21.94 -7.47
N GLY A 97 -4.65 -22.96 -7.47
CA GLY A 97 -4.77 -24.15 -6.65
C GLY A 97 -4.75 -23.86 -5.15
N ALA A 98 -5.54 -24.61 -4.39
CA ALA A 98 -5.51 -24.56 -2.92
C ALA A 98 -4.30 -25.37 -2.41
N ASN A 99 -3.16 -24.69 -2.25
CA ASN A 99 -1.90 -25.32 -1.96
C ASN A 99 -1.67 -25.53 -0.45
N SER A 100 -0.90 -26.57 -0.10
CA SER A 100 -0.61 -26.98 1.28
C SER A 100 0.86 -27.34 1.50
N TYR A 101 1.73 -26.99 0.55
CA TYR A 101 3.16 -27.23 0.72
C TYR A 101 3.74 -26.32 1.82
N SER A 102 4.72 -26.84 2.55
CA SER A 102 5.31 -26.13 3.69
C SER A 102 6.69 -25.53 3.40
N GLY A 103 7.34 -25.90 2.29
CA GLY A 103 8.59 -25.27 1.88
C GLY A 103 8.39 -23.86 1.33
N ALA A 104 9.49 -23.15 1.10
CA ALA A 104 9.44 -21.76 0.67
C ALA A 104 8.92 -21.59 -0.76
N THR A 105 8.38 -20.40 -1.05
CA THR A 105 8.11 -19.92 -2.40
C THR A 105 9.17 -18.88 -2.77
N THR A 106 9.95 -19.11 -3.82
CA THR A 106 10.89 -18.12 -4.37
C THR A 106 10.36 -17.58 -5.68
N ILE A 107 10.27 -16.26 -5.82
CA ILE A 107 9.84 -15.60 -7.05
C ILE A 107 11.06 -14.85 -7.59
N SER A 108 11.69 -15.39 -8.64
CA SER A 108 12.91 -14.85 -9.22
C SER A 108 12.73 -14.23 -10.60
N GLY A 109 11.55 -14.36 -11.21
CA GLY A 109 11.23 -13.77 -12.51
C GLY A 109 9.74 -13.59 -12.76
N GLY A 110 9.41 -12.60 -13.60
CA GLY A 110 8.06 -12.27 -14.02
C GLY A 110 7.12 -11.91 -12.86
N THR A 111 5.84 -12.21 -13.03
CA THR A 111 4.80 -11.97 -12.02
C THR A 111 4.20 -13.30 -11.56
N LEU A 112 4.01 -13.45 -10.25
CA LEU A 112 3.19 -14.48 -9.65
C LEU A 112 1.89 -13.85 -9.14
N ILE A 113 0.74 -14.32 -9.62
CA ILE A 113 -0.57 -13.90 -9.13
C ILE A 113 -1.16 -15.06 -8.32
N ALA A 114 -1.56 -14.79 -7.08
CA ALA A 114 -2.18 -15.76 -6.20
C ALA A 114 -3.69 -15.46 -6.11
N THR A 115 -4.52 -16.26 -6.79
CA THR A 115 -5.98 -16.04 -6.87
C THR A 115 -6.80 -16.89 -5.91
N HIS A 116 -6.12 -17.53 -4.96
CA HIS A 116 -6.72 -18.26 -3.85
C HIS A 116 -5.91 -17.99 -2.59
N VAL A 117 -6.56 -17.80 -1.43
CA VAL A 117 -5.89 -17.45 -0.15
C VAL A 117 -4.84 -18.47 0.33
N ASN A 118 -4.90 -19.69 -0.21
CA ASN A 118 -3.96 -20.79 0.07
C ASN A 118 -2.99 -21.05 -1.12
N ALA A 119 -2.94 -20.20 -2.14
CA ALA A 119 -2.16 -20.46 -3.35
C ALA A 119 -0.64 -20.46 -3.13
N LEU A 120 -0.15 -19.90 -2.02
CA LEU A 120 1.29 -19.76 -1.76
C LEU A 120 1.84 -20.78 -0.75
N GLY A 121 1.03 -21.77 -0.35
CA GLY A 121 1.39 -22.71 0.71
C GLY A 121 1.51 -22.00 2.07
N THR A 122 2.26 -22.59 3.00
CA THR A 122 2.45 -22.03 4.36
C THR A 122 3.89 -21.57 4.64
N GLY A 123 4.81 -21.78 3.71
CA GLY A 123 6.23 -21.45 3.87
C GLY A 123 6.53 -19.96 3.84
N ALA A 124 7.81 -19.63 3.87
CA ALA A 124 8.30 -18.27 3.63
C ALA A 124 8.25 -17.90 2.14
N ILE A 125 8.14 -16.61 1.85
CA ILE A 125 8.19 -16.05 0.50
C ILE A 125 9.45 -15.18 0.37
N ASP A 126 10.29 -15.53 -0.60
CA ASP A 126 11.41 -14.71 -1.10
C ASP A 126 11.01 -14.11 -2.45
N ASN A 127 10.54 -12.86 -2.44
CA ASN A 127 10.06 -12.16 -3.64
C ASN A 127 11.14 -11.22 -4.20
N ARG A 128 11.78 -11.64 -5.30
CA ARG A 128 12.80 -10.87 -6.05
C ARG A 128 12.27 -10.28 -7.35
N ALA A 129 10.98 -10.47 -7.63
CA ALA A 129 10.33 -9.99 -8.85
C ALA A 129 8.96 -9.41 -8.49
N SER A 130 7.84 -9.92 -9.02
CA SER A 130 6.52 -9.39 -8.68
C SER A 130 5.58 -10.46 -8.11
N LEU A 131 4.93 -10.14 -7.00
CA LEU A 131 3.88 -10.94 -6.36
C LEU A 131 2.61 -10.10 -6.26
N LEU A 132 1.47 -10.66 -6.67
CA LEU A 132 0.14 -10.08 -6.47
C LEU A 132 -0.75 -11.05 -5.68
N LEU A 133 -1.32 -10.59 -4.58
CA LEU A 133 -2.32 -11.29 -3.79
C LEU A 133 -3.73 -10.85 -4.23
N ASP A 134 -4.37 -11.64 -5.09
CA ASP A 134 -5.63 -11.29 -5.76
C ASP A 134 -6.76 -12.27 -5.38
N ALA A 135 -7.06 -12.34 -4.09
CA ALA A 135 -8.18 -13.13 -3.59
C ALA A 135 -8.78 -12.47 -2.35
N SER A 136 -10.09 -12.24 -2.35
CA SER A 136 -10.77 -11.71 -1.17
C SER A 136 -10.56 -12.64 0.03
N GLY A 137 -10.09 -12.07 1.14
CA GLY A 137 -9.76 -12.78 2.36
C GLY A 137 -8.27 -12.81 2.69
N GLN A 138 -7.91 -13.61 3.70
CA GLN A 138 -6.60 -13.56 4.34
C GLN A 138 -5.65 -14.62 3.80
N PHE A 139 -4.53 -14.17 3.23
CA PHE A 139 -3.36 -14.99 2.94
C PHE A 139 -2.57 -15.22 4.24
N THR A 140 -2.10 -16.45 4.47
CA THR A 140 -1.27 -16.78 5.65
C THR A 140 0.04 -17.44 5.22
N VAL A 141 1.16 -16.82 5.59
CA VAL A 141 2.51 -17.28 5.23
C VAL A 141 3.41 -17.24 6.46
N THR A 142 4.54 -17.96 6.41
CA THR A 142 5.50 -17.86 7.53
C THR A 142 6.15 -16.49 7.54
N ASP A 143 6.82 -16.11 6.45
CA ASP A 143 7.52 -14.83 6.31
C ASP A 143 7.28 -14.28 4.90
N LEU A 144 7.25 -12.96 4.74
CA LEU A 144 7.30 -12.30 3.44
C LEU A 144 8.49 -11.35 3.39
N THR A 145 9.42 -11.61 2.49
CA THR A 145 10.49 -10.66 2.12
C THR A 145 10.29 -10.19 0.70
N THR A 146 10.16 -8.88 0.52
CA THR A 146 10.27 -8.23 -0.78
C THR A 146 11.69 -7.71 -0.92
N GLU A 147 12.47 -8.35 -1.79
CA GLU A 147 13.86 -8.00 -2.04
C GLU A 147 13.96 -6.70 -2.85
N SER A 148 15.15 -6.10 -2.88
CA SER A 148 15.43 -4.89 -3.67
C SER A 148 15.04 -5.08 -5.14
N GLY A 149 14.29 -4.12 -5.70
CA GLY A 149 13.71 -4.18 -7.04
C GLY A 149 12.46 -5.07 -7.16
N GLY A 150 12.06 -5.76 -6.09
CA GLY A 150 10.84 -6.56 -6.02
C GLY A 150 9.60 -5.70 -5.74
N ASN A 151 8.45 -6.19 -6.18
CA ASN A 151 7.13 -5.61 -5.92
C ASN A 151 6.22 -6.65 -5.27
N THR A 152 5.61 -6.31 -4.15
CA THR A 152 4.51 -7.08 -3.56
C THR A 152 3.26 -6.21 -3.61
N GLU A 153 2.20 -6.72 -4.22
CA GLU A 153 0.90 -6.05 -4.33
C GLU A 153 -0.17 -6.82 -3.53
N ILE A 154 -0.86 -6.10 -2.64
CA ILE A 154 -2.03 -6.59 -1.94
C ILE A 154 -3.26 -6.07 -2.69
N GLY A 155 -3.94 -6.98 -3.39
CA GLY A 155 -5.16 -6.68 -4.14
C GLY A 155 -6.31 -6.26 -3.23
N ALA A 156 -7.29 -5.57 -3.82
CA ALA A 156 -8.40 -5.02 -3.04
C ALA A 156 -9.25 -6.12 -2.40
N GLY A 157 -9.47 -6.01 -1.08
CA GLY A 157 -10.16 -7.03 -0.29
C GLY A 157 -9.29 -8.23 0.13
N SER A 158 -8.01 -8.28 -0.26
CA SER A 158 -7.03 -9.23 0.26
C SER A 158 -6.44 -8.71 1.58
N THR A 159 -6.10 -9.60 2.51
CA THR A 159 -5.25 -9.29 3.66
C THR A 159 -4.11 -10.27 3.79
N LEU A 160 -3.07 -9.89 4.52
CA LEU A 160 -1.89 -10.74 4.75
C LEU A 160 -1.64 -10.94 6.24
N GLN A 161 -1.48 -12.20 6.64
CA GLN A 161 -0.89 -12.57 7.92
C GLN A 161 0.45 -13.24 7.69
N ALA A 162 1.49 -12.67 8.31
CA ALA A 162 2.82 -13.25 8.35
C ALA A 162 3.35 -13.33 9.78
N THR A 163 4.44 -14.06 9.99
CA THR A 163 5.27 -13.95 11.18
C THR A 163 6.20 -12.74 11.05
N THR A 164 6.84 -12.58 9.90
CA THR A 164 7.64 -11.39 9.57
C THR A 164 7.27 -10.78 8.23
N LEU A 165 7.36 -9.44 8.16
CA LEU A 165 7.27 -8.66 6.93
C LEU A 165 8.56 -7.88 6.77
N THR A 166 9.26 -8.07 5.66
CA THR A 166 10.49 -7.32 5.34
C THR A 166 10.35 -6.69 3.97
N GLN A 167 10.37 -5.36 3.91
CA GLN A 167 10.59 -4.58 2.70
C GLN A 167 12.05 -4.13 2.68
N LYS A 168 12.75 -4.35 1.57
CA LYS A 168 14.12 -3.85 1.36
C LYS A 168 14.10 -2.46 0.73
N SER A 169 15.21 -1.74 0.81
CA SER A 169 15.40 -0.54 -0.02
C SER A 169 15.25 -0.89 -1.51
N ASP A 170 14.73 0.07 -2.28
CA ASP A 170 14.34 -0.08 -3.69
C ASP A 170 13.26 -1.14 -3.97
N SER A 171 12.59 -1.68 -2.94
CA SER A 171 11.39 -2.52 -3.14
C SER A 171 10.11 -1.67 -3.09
N THR A 172 9.02 -2.21 -3.64
CA THR A 172 7.69 -1.58 -3.60
C THR A 172 6.69 -2.51 -2.91
N LEU A 173 5.95 -1.94 -1.95
CA LEU A 173 4.70 -2.52 -1.44
C LEU A 173 3.54 -1.72 -2.03
N THR A 174 2.72 -2.36 -2.85
CA THR A 174 1.47 -1.77 -3.35
C THR A 174 0.29 -2.28 -2.54
N ILE A 175 -0.61 -1.42 -2.08
CA ILE A 175 -1.85 -1.80 -1.43
C ILE A 175 -3.02 -1.12 -2.14
N ASN A 176 -3.92 -1.93 -2.68
CA ASN A 176 -5.15 -1.45 -3.30
C ASN A 176 -6.28 -1.50 -2.28
N LEU A 177 -6.81 -0.34 -1.93
CA LEU A 177 -7.88 -0.18 -0.96
C LEU A 177 -9.22 -0.09 -1.69
N ASN A 178 -10.28 -0.48 -0.99
CA ASN A 178 -11.67 -0.30 -1.36
C ASN A 178 -12.57 -0.24 -0.11
N SER A 179 -13.87 -0.04 -0.31
CA SER A 179 -14.86 0.11 0.78
C SER A 179 -15.06 -1.14 1.66
N ASN A 180 -14.45 -2.27 1.32
CA ASN A 180 -14.51 -3.53 2.07
C ASN A 180 -13.15 -3.92 2.65
N THR A 181 -12.17 -3.03 2.60
CA THR A 181 -10.82 -3.30 3.13
C THR A 181 -10.92 -3.55 4.63
N ALA A 182 -10.30 -4.63 5.08
CA ALA A 182 -10.20 -4.92 6.51
C ALA A 182 -9.03 -4.13 7.12
N ASP A 183 -9.25 -3.69 8.35
CA ASP A 183 -8.25 -3.04 9.19
C ASP A 183 -7.78 -4.04 10.27
N PRO A 184 -6.48 -4.40 10.33
CA PRO A 184 -5.39 -3.98 9.45
C PRO A 184 -5.33 -4.79 8.14
N VAL A 185 -4.71 -4.24 7.09
CA VAL A 185 -4.48 -4.94 5.81
C VAL A 185 -3.43 -6.05 5.97
N ILE A 186 -2.35 -5.73 6.70
CA ILE A 186 -1.26 -6.67 6.98
C ILE A 186 -1.08 -6.79 8.49
N HIS A 187 -1.00 -8.02 8.98
CA HIS A 187 -0.62 -8.32 10.36
C HIS A 187 0.65 -9.18 10.41
N ALA A 188 1.62 -8.77 11.22
CA ALA A 188 2.85 -9.51 11.47
C ALA A 188 2.99 -9.89 12.96
N ALA A 189 3.09 -11.18 13.25
CA ALA A 189 3.16 -11.69 14.62
C ALA A 189 4.52 -11.44 15.32
N SER A 190 5.53 -10.98 14.58
CA SER A 190 6.87 -10.73 15.11
C SER A 190 7.46 -9.45 14.52
N GLN A 191 8.37 -9.53 13.55
CA GLN A 191 9.14 -8.38 13.08
C GLN A 191 8.53 -7.80 11.81
N VAL A 192 8.39 -6.47 11.80
CA VAL A 192 8.19 -5.69 10.58
C VAL A 192 9.43 -4.84 10.37
N SER A 193 9.98 -4.88 9.16
CA SER A 193 11.06 -4.00 8.69
C SER A 193 10.60 -3.30 7.42
N LEU A 194 10.51 -1.97 7.47
CA LEU A 194 10.06 -1.14 6.36
C LEU A 194 11.26 -0.39 5.76
N ALA A 195 11.24 -0.29 4.43
CA ALA A 195 12.16 0.44 3.58
C ALA A 195 11.52 0.55 2.18
N GLY A 196 12.17 1.23 1.25
CA GLY A 196 11.66 1.33 -0.12
C GLY A 196 10.38 2.15 -0.24
N THR A 197 9.50 1.82 -1.17
CA THR A 197 8.30 2.59 -1.51
C THR A 197 7.02 1.90 -1.05
N LEU A 198 6.10 2.67 -0.47
CA LEU A 198 4.70 2.30 -0.26
C LEU A 198 3.82 3.02 -1.29
N ASP A 199 3.11 2.26 -2.12
CA ASP A 199 2.18 2.77 -3.11
C ASP A 199 0.75 2.38 -2.72
N ILE A 200 -0.12 3.38 -2.52
CA ILE A 200 -1.51 3.19 -2.09
C ILE A 200 -2.46 3.64 -3.19
N THR A 201 -3.47 2.84 -3.47
CA THR A 201 -4.62 3.25 -4.29
C THR A 201 -5.93 3.10 -3.52
N GLY A 202 -6.93 3.92 -3.83
CA GLY A 202 -8.26 3.84 -3.20
C GLY A 202 -8.35 4.40 -1.79
N VAL A 203 -7.48 5.34 -1.41
CA VAL A 203 -7.46 5.88 -0.03
C VAL A 203 -8.79 6.51 0.40
N GLY A 204 -9.51 7.15 -0.53
CA GLY A 204 -10.82 7.75 -0.25
C GLY A 204 -11.94 6.74 0.02
N ASP A 205 -11.68 5.44 -0.15
CA ASP A 205 -12.62 4.39 0.24
C ASP A 205 -12.52 4.00 1.72
N VAL A 206 -11.42 4.36 2.39
CA VAL A 206 -11.15 3.97 3.80
C VAL A 206 -10.98 5.16 4.75
N LEU A 207 -10.66 6.34 4.23
CA LEU A 207 -10.63 7.59 5.00
C LEU A 207 -11.85 8.44 4.65
N ASP A 208 -12.28 9.30 5.58
CA ASP A 208 -13.40 10.22 5.31
C ASP A 208 -13.10 11.09 4.08
N SER A 209 -14.06 11.12 3.16
CA SER A 209 -13.98 11.84 1.88
C SER A 209 -14.62 13.22 1.95
N ASP A 210 -15.27 13.58 3.06
CA ASP A 210 -15.88 14.90 3.27
C ASP A 210 -15.84 15.31 4.76
N PRO A 211 -14.63 15.42 5.38
CA PRO A 211 -14.52 15.85 6.77
C PRO A 211 -14.99 17.30 6.91
N ALA A 212 -15.89 17.56 7.87
CA ALA A 212 -16.40 18.91 8.12
C ALA A 212 -15.46 19.77 8.98
N SER A 213 -14.51 19.14 9.68
CA SER A 213 -13.57 19.81 10.57
C SER A 213 -12.29 19.03 10.79
N THR A 214 -11.29 19.66 11.40
CA THR A 214 -10.07 18.98 11.85
C THR A 214 -10.32 17.90 12.92
N ASP A 215 -11.48 17.89 13.57
CA ASP A 215 -11.85 16.84 14.54
C ASP A 215 -12.39 15.58 13.84
N ASP A 216 -12.76 15.69 12.56
CA ASP A 216 -13.28 14.59 11.75
C ASP A 216 -12.17 13.91 10.92
N LEU A 217 -10.91 14.33 11.08
CA LEU A 217 -9.76 13.71 10.39
C LEU A 217 -9.55 12.29 10.90
N ASP A 218 -9.50 11.35 9.97
CA ASP A 218 -9.51 9.91 10.24
C ASP A 218 -8.13 9.27 10.09
N THR A 219 -7.99 8.09 10.68
CA THR A 219 -6.79 7.25 10.64
C THR A 219 -7.15 5.81 10.30
N PHE A 220 -6.38 5.19 9.41
CA PHE A 220 -6.56 3.81 8.99
C PHE A 220 -5.27 3.00 9.18
N THR A 221 -5.33 1.87 9.87
CA THR A 221 -4.13 1.05 10.08
C THR A 221 -3.88 0.13 8.87
N LEU A 222 -2.76 0.34 8.18
CA LEU A 222 -2.33 -0.53 7.07
C LEU A 222 -1.62 -1.79 7.59
N ILE A 223 -0.65 -1.60 8.47
CA ILE A 223 0.23 -2.66 8.96
C ILE A 223 0.20 -2.68 10.48
N ALA A 224 -0.16 -3.80 11.07
CA ALA A 224 -0.07 -4.03 12.51
C ALA A 224 1.02 -5.07 12.83
N SER A 225 1.73 -4.85 13.93
CA SER A 225 2.81 -5.70 14.38
C SER A 225 2.73 -5.98 15.88
N ASP A 226 2.95 -7.24 16.27
CA ASP A 226 3.04 -7.62 17.68
C ASP A 226 4.34 -7.10 18.36
N LYS A 227 5.33 -6.67 17.56
CA LYS A 227 6.58 -6.02 17.99
C LYS A 227 6.74 -4.64 17.37
N THR A 228 7.72 -3.90 17.84
CA THR A 228 8.07 -2.60 17.26
C THR A 228 8.46 -2.75 15.78
N ILE A 229 7.85 -1.92 14.94
CA ILE A 229 8.19 -1.74 13.54
C ILE A 229 9.58 -1.10 13.46
N ALA A 230 10.45 -1.64 12.61
CA ALA A 230 11.79 -1.14 12.37
C ALA A 230 11.88 -0.44 11.01
N GLY A 231 12.54 0.72 10.97
CA GLY A 231 12.65 1.53 9.76
C GLY A 231 11.35 2.25 9.44
N ASP A 232 11.27 2.80 8.23
CA ASP A 232 10.11 3.46 7.65
C ASP A 232 10.19 3.31 6.11
N PHE A 233 9.11 3.57 5.40
CA PHE A 233 9.17 3.71 3.95
C PHE A 233 9.96 4.97 3.58
N GLU A 234 10.81 4.84 2.56
CA GLU A 234 11.59 5.95 2.01
C GLU A 234 10.73 6.87 1.13
N LYS A 235 9.59 6.36 0.66
CA LYS A 235 8.63 7.08 -0.16
C LYS A 235 7.22 6.55 0.05
N LEU A 236 6.26 7.46 0.17
CA LEU A 236 4.84 7.19 0.10
C LEU A 236 4.26 7.76 -1.20
N THR A 237 3.41 7.00 -1.88
CA THR A 237 2.50 7.55 -2.90
C THR A 237 1.08 7.14 -2.58
N VAL A 238 0.14 8.06 -2.80
CA VAL A 238 -1.27 7.85 -2.52
C VAL A 238 -2.09 8.29 -3.72
N ALA A 239 -3.06 7.46 -4.10
CA ALA A 239 -4.04 7.74 -5.14
C ALA A 239 -5.46 7.45 -4.66
N GLY A 240 -6.43 8.13 -5.26
CA GLY A 240 -7.85 7.96 -4.95
C GLY A 240 -8.36 8.81 -3.78
N MET A 241 -7.62 9.85 -3.39
CA MET A 241 -8.15 10.92 -2.55
C MET A 241 -9.13 11.79 -3.36
N ASP A 242 -10.15 12.35 -2.70
CA ASP A 242 -11.02 13.33 -3.34
C ASP A 242 -10.21 14.55 -3.79
N ALA A 243 -10.40 14.95 -5.04
CA ALA A 243 -9.71 16.10 -5.62
C ALA A 243 -10.11 17.42 -4.96
N ASP A 244 -11.32 17.51 -4.39
CA ASP A 244 -11.76 18.70 -3.64
C ASP A 244 -11.09 18.80 -2.26
N LEU A 245 -10.60 17.67 -1.70
CA LEU A 245 -9.86 17.64 -0.43
C LEU A 245 -8.34 17.81 -0.61
N ALA A 246 -7.79 17.32 -1.73
CA ALA A 246 -6.36 17.30 -1.99
C ALA A 246 -5.67 18.69 -1.95
N ASP A 247 -6.46 19.77 -1.94
CA ASP A 247 -5.99 21.14 -1.86
C ASP A 247 -5.74 21.64 -0.43
N PHE A 248 -6.20 20.96 0.63
CA PHE A 248 -5.95 21.40 2.02
C PHE A 248 -5.90 20.26 3.06
N ILE A 249 -6.27 19.06 2.64
CA ILE A 249 -6.06 17.80 3.37
C ILE A 249 -5.04 16.96 2.60
N THR A 250 -4.12 16.36 3.33
CA THR A 250 -3.14 15.39 2.85
C THR A 250 -3.31 14.06 3.58
N VAL A 251 -2.60 13.04 3.13
CA VAL A 251 -2.42 11.77 3.83
C VAL A 251 -0.96 11.61 4.21
N ASP A 252 -0.76 11.28 5.47
CA ASP A 252 0.52 11.01 6.08
C ASP A 252 0.61 9.51 6.36
N GLY A 253 1.74 8.91 6.00
CA GLY A 253 2.04 7.52 6.36
C GLY A 253 3.03 7.52 7.50
N ARG A 254 2.61 7.05 8.69
CA ARG A 254 3.46 7.13 9.88
C ARG A 254 3.33 5.90 10.76
N ILE A 255 4.39 5.65 11.52
CA ILE A 255 4.35 4.70 12.62
C ILE A 255 3.69 5.37 13.84
N ASP A 256 2.72 4.70 14.45
CA ASP A 256 2.02 5.19 15.64
C ASP A 256 2.94 5.37 16.85
N ASP A 257 2.46 6.10 17.87
CA ASP A 257 3.24 6.35 19.10
C ASP A 257 3.64 5.07 19.85
N THR A 258 2.91 3.96 19.63
CA THR A 258 3.25 2.67 20.23
C THR A 258 4.38 1.95 19.49
N GLY A 259 4.70 2.39 18.27
CA GLY A 259 5.70 1.80 17.39
C GLY A 259 5.23 0.52 16.72
N LYS A 260 3.94 0.19 16.71
CA LYS A 260 3.40 -1.12 16.34
C LYS A 260 2.43 -1.09 15.17
N GLN A 261 1.97 0.09 14.79
CA GLN A 261 1.08 0.28 13.67
C GLN A 261 1.72 1.23 12.67
N TYR A 262 1.62 0.90 11.39
CA TYR A 262 1.82 1.85 10.31
C TYR A 262 0.44 2.30 9.83
N GLU A 263 0.17 3.58 9.98
CA GLU A 263 -1.14 4.20 9.82
C GLU A 263 -1.12 5.19 8.65
N LEU A 264 -2.20 5.23 7.88
CA LEU A 264 -2.52 6.37 7.03
C LEU A 264 -3.40 7.32 7.83
N THR A 265 -2.93 8.54 8.06
CA THR A 265 -3.71 9.57 8.74
C THR A 265 -4.02 10.70 7.78
N THR A 266 -5.28 11.18 7.76
CA THR A 266 -5.56 12.47 7.14
C THR A 266 -5.04 13.61 8.03
N ALA A 267 -4.44 14.62 7.40
CA ALA A 267 -3.88 15.78 8.07
C ALA A 267 -4.07 17.05 7.25
N LEU A 268 -3.90 18.22 7.86
CA LEU A 268 -3.87 19.47 7.10
C LEU A 268 -2.59 19.55 6.28
N THR A 269 -2.69 19.97 5.01
CA THR A 269 -1.50 20.26 4.18
C THR A 269 -0.63 21.35 4.80
N TRP A 270 -1.17 22.18 5.70
CA TRP A 270 -0.41 23.14 6.50
C TRP A 270 0.78 22.49 7.21
N TYR A 271 0.65 21.23 7.65
CA TYR A 271 1.66 20.51 8.45
C TYR A 271 2.40 19.40 7.67
N ALA A 272 2.18 19.29 6.37
CA ALA A 272 2.58 18.13 5.58
C ALA A 272 4.10 17.80 5.66
N ASP A 273 4.96 18.82 5.59
CA ASP A 273 6.43 18.67 5.64
C ASP A 273 6.96 18.18 7.00
N ARG A 274 6.13 18.20 8.05
CA ARG A 274 6.51 17.70 9.38
C ARG A 274 6.37 16.18 9.48
N ASP A 275 5.42 15.62 8.73
CA ASP A 275 4.82 14.32 9.03
C ASP A 275 4.94 13.32 7.85
N ASP A 276 5.94 13.47 6.98
CA ASP A 276 6.23 12.62 5.80
C ASP A 276 5.02 12.42 4.87
N ALA A 277 4.26 13.50 4.69
CA ALA A 277 3.07 13.56 3.87
C ALA A 277 3.31 13.32 2.37
N VAL A 278 2.24 12.96 1.65
CA VAL A 278 2.30 12.81 0.17
C VAL A 278 2.38 14.12 -0.62
N THR A 279 2.08 15.25 0.02
CA THR A 279 2.14 16.58 -0.61
C THR A 279 3.04 17.50 0.19
N ASP A 280 3.68 18.44 -0.49
CA ASP A 280 4.42 19.52 0.15
C ASP A 280 3.48 20.47 0.93
N ALA A 281 3.98 21.04 2.02
CA ALA A 281 3.18 21.93 2.85
C ALA A 281 2.85 23.27 2.16
N HIS A 282 1.63 23.75 2.41
CA HIS A 282 1.20 25.08 2.01
C HIS A 282 0.05 25.61 2.88
N GLY A 283 -0.13 26.94 2.91
CA GLY A 283 -1.20 27.60 3.68
C GLY A 283 -2.49 27.88 2.93
N THR A 284 -2.69 27.27 1.76
CA THR A 284 -3.90 27.49 0.94
C THR A 284 -5.04 26.58 1.37
N PHE A 285 -6.22 27.16 1.58
CA PHE A 285 -7.49 26.48 1.77
C PHE A 285 -8.42 26.84 0.60
N ASN A 286 -8.56 25.93 -0.37
CA ASN A 286 -9.42 26.11 -1.53
C ASN A 286 -10.72 25.32 -1.39
N LEU A 287 -11.76 25.96 -0.88
CA LEU A 287 -13.07 25.33 -0.74
C LEU A 287 -13.91 25.65 -1.99
N THR A 288 -13.90 24.76 -2.98
CA THR A 288 -14.53 24.97 -4.29
C THR A 288 -16.05 24.96 -4.22
N ASN A 289 -16.63 24.13 -3.35
CA ASN A 289 -18.07 24.02 -3.16
C ASN A 289 -18.64 25.25 -2.42
N ALA A 290 -19.55 25.98 -3.06
CA ALA A 290 -20.12 27.21 -2.53
C ALA A 290 -20.94 27.01 -1.24
N ASP A 291 -21.59 25.87 -1.09
CA ASP A 291 -22.34 25.51 0.12
C ASP A 291 -21.48 24.73 1.12
N GLY A 292 -20.24 24.42 0.76
CA GLY A 292 -19.28 23.70 1.58
C GLY A 292 -18.70 24.55 2.71
N SER A 293 -18.39 23.90 3.83
CA SER A 293 -17.78 24.53 5.00
C SER A 293 -16.76 23.59 5.61
N PHE A 294 -15.62 24.14 6.04
CA PHE A 294 -14.62 23.40 6.81
C PHE A 294 -14.21 24.18 8.05
N ALA A 295 -14.21 23.52 9.22
CA ALA A 295 -13.81 24.13 10.49
C ALA A 295 -12.42 23.69 10.95
N VAL A 296 -11.54 24.65 11.17
CA VAL A 296 -10.20 24.45 11.72
C VAL A 296 -10.27 24.65 13.23
N ASN A 297 -10.33 23.53 13.96
CA ASN A 297 -10.39 23.50 15.43
C ASN A 297 -9.01 23.32 16.05
N THR A 298 -8.01 22.93 15.27
CA THR A 298 -6.60 22.88 15.65
C THR A 298 -5.93 24.25 15.48
N VAL A 299 -5.01 24.60 16.38
CA VAL A 299 -4.19 25.81 16.25
C VAL A 299 -3.33 25.70 14.98
N LEU A 300 -3.33 26.73 14.16
CA LEU A 300 -2.38 26.94 13.06
C LEU A 300 -1.18 27.73 13.58
N GLU A 301 -0.02 27.07 13.60
CA GLU A 301 1.26 27.63 14.05
C GLU A 301 2.20 27.85 12.85
N ASN A 302 3.25 28.64 13.04
CA ASN A 302 4.31 28.75 12.05
C ASN A 302 4.98 27.39 11.83
N VAL A 303 5.15 27.03 10.56
CA VAL A 303 5.91 25.85 10.15
C VAL A 303 7.27 26.31 9.65
N ASP A 304 8.30 25.54 9.99
CA ASP A 304 9.64 25.79 9.48
C ASP A 304 9.71 25.35 8.01
N ALA A 305 9.65 26.33 7.10
CA ALA A 305 9.73 26.11 5.65
C ALA A 305 11.07 25.49 5.18
N THR A 306 12.02 25.22 6.10
CA THR A 306 13.26 24.49 5.79
C THR A 306 13.17 22.98 6.06
N LEU A 307 12.07 22.50 6.64
CA LEU A 307 11.86 21.08 6.92
C LEU A 307 11.84 20.24 5.64
N ASP A 308 11.27 20.77 4.55
CA ASP A 308 11.43 20.20 3.21
C ASP A 308 12.17 21.18 2.25
N PRO A 309 13.48 21.01 2.05
CA PRO A 309 14.22 21.82 1.10
C PRO A 309 13.89 21.50 -0.37
N ALA A 310 13.17 20.40 -0.65
CA ALA A 310 12.72 20.03 -1.98
C ALA A 310 11.32 20.59 -2.33
N SER A 311 10.62 21.18 -1.35
CA SER A 311 9.27 21.72 -1.50
C SER A 311 9.16 22.67 -2.70
N ALA A 312 8.18 22.41 -3.55
CA ALA A 312 7.93 23.15 -4.77
C ALA A 312 6.93 24.31 -4.59
N THR A 313 6.28 24.41 -3.42
CA THR A 313 5.18 25.38 -3.20
C THR A 313 5.68 26.81 -3.09
N GLY A 314 6.92 27.01 -2.64
CA GLY A 314 7.46 28.33 -2.33
C GLY A 314 6.71 29.04 -1.21
N TRP A 315 5.96 28.29 -0.40
CA TRP A 315 5.23 28.80 0.75
C TRP A 315 6.20 29.26 1.85
N ASP A 316 5.83 30.30 2.59
CA ASP A 316 6.68 30.91 3.61
C ASP A 316 6.57 30.22 4.98
N GLY A 317 5.74 29.19 5.10
CA GLY A 317 5.47 28.46 6.34
C GLY A 317 4.52 29.17 7.31
N THR A 318 4.00 30.35 6.95
CA THR A 318 3.33 31.24 7.91
C THR A 318 2.07 31.94 7.38
N SER A 319 1.90 32.08 6.07
CA SER A 319 0.80 32.82 5.45
C SER A 319 -0.38 31.92 5.11
N LEU A 320 -1.60 32.38 5.40
CA LEU A 320 -2.84 31.68 5.08
C LEU A 320 -3.50 32.30 3.85
N ILE A 321 -3.97 31.47 2.93
CA ILE A 321 -4.75 31.89 1.76
C ILE A 321 -6.09 31.17 1.78
N LYS A 322 -7.19 31.90 1.96
CA LYS A 322 -8.54 31.39 1.73
C LYS A 322 -9.00 31.73 0.32
N GLN A 323 -9.31 30.69 -0.46
CA GLN A 323 -9.87 30.80 -1.80
C GLN A 323 -11.02 29.82 -2.02
N GLY A 324 -11.59 29.83 -3.23
CA GLY A 324 -12.80 29.04 -3.54
C GLY A 324 -14.08 29.66 -2.98
N ALA A 325 -15.24 29.18 -3.42
CA ALA A 325 -16.53 29.78 -3.11
C ALA A 325 -17.07 29.45 -1.70
N GLY A 326 -16.58 28.40 -1.05
CA GLY A 326 -17.07 27.91 0.24
C GLY A 326 -16.58 28.70 1.46
N THR A 327 -16.88 28.18 2.66
CA THR A 327 -16.64 28.83 3.95
C THR A 327 -15.55 28.15 4.77
N LEU A 328 -14.47 28.87 5.12
CA LEU A 328 -13.48 28.40 6.08
C LEU A 328 -13.79 29.00 7.46
N ILE A 329 -13.84 28.19 8.50
CA ILE A 329 -14.13 28.63 9.87
C ILE A 329 -12.88 28.40 10.73
N LEU A 330 -12.30 29.46 11.27
CA LEU A 330 -11.16 29.38 12.18
C LEU A 330 -11.65 29.46 13.63
N ASN A 331 -11.61 28.32 14.32
CA ASN A 331 -12.10 28.18 15.69
C ASN A 331 -10.99 28.25 16.75
N ALA A 332 -9.77 27.89 16.38
CA ALA A 332 -8.62 27.94 17.27
C ALA A 332 -8.07 29.36 17.45
N GLU A 333 -7.32 29.59 18.53
CA GLU A 333 -6.50 30.78 18.74
C GLU A 333 -5.18 30.57 17.97
N ASN A 334 -5.14 31.04 16.72
CA ASN A 334 -4.03 30.76 15.80
C ASN A 334 -2.79 31.60 16.14
N THR A 335 -1.60 31.06 15.90
CA THR A 335 -0.33 31.73 16.25
C THR A 335 0.57 32.01 15.07
N TYR A 336 0.14 31.68 13.85
CA TYR A 336 0.89 32.01 12.66
C TYR A 336 1.11 33.53 12.53
N THR A 337 2.26 33.89 11.96
CA THR A 337 2.72 35.28 11.88
C THR A 337 2.65 35.86 10.47
N GLY A 338 2.43 35.02 9.46
CA GLY A 338 2.23 35.46 8.09
C GLY A 338 0.88 36.14 7.91
N GLY A 339 0.68 36.74 6.75
CA GLY A 339 -0.56 37.43 6.43
C GLY A 339 -1.70 36.46 6.13
N THR A 340 -2.94 36.92 6.30
CA THR A 340 -4.14 36.20 5.87
C THR A 340 -4.67 36.85 4.60
N THR A 341 -4.72 36.12 3.49
CA THR A 341 -5.32 36.59 2.24
C THR A 341 -6.65 35.88 2.00
N ILE A 342 -7.72 36.64 1.76
CA ILE A 342 -9.04 36.11 1.44
C ILE A 342 -9.36 36.53 0.01
N SER A 343 -9.17 35.61 -0.94
CA SER A 343 -9.37 35.88 -2.37
C SER A 343 -10.69 35.34 -2.91
N GLY A 344 -11.41 34.53 -2.12
CA GLY A 344 -12.72 33.99 -2.48
C GLY A 344 -13.49 33.37 -1.32
N GLY A 345 -14.82 33.38 -1.43
CA GLY A 345 -15.74 32.78 -0.47
C GLY A 345 -15.77 33.55 0.85
N THR A 346 -16.00 32.81 1.94
CA THR A 346 -16.11 33.38 3.30
C THR A 346 -15.02 32.83 4.20
N LEU A 347 -14.35 33.70 4.96
CA LEU A 347 -13.55 33.33 6.13
C LEU A 347 -14.28 33.77 7.39
N VAL A 348 -14.53 32.85 8.32
CA VAL A 348 -15.17 33.13 9.62
C VAL A 348 -14.12 33.04 10.73
N ALA A 349 -13.96 34.11 11.49
CA ALA A 349 -13.12 34.16 12.69
C ALA A 349 -14.02 34.13 13.94
N THR A 350 -13.90 33.09 14.77
CA THR A 350 -14.80 32.93 15.94
C THR A 350 -14.21 33.41 17.27
N ASN A 351 -12.93 33.80 17.27
CA ASN A 351 -12.24 34.44 18.39
C ASN A 351 -11.25 35.50 17.87
N VAL A 352 -10.75 36.35 18.77
CA VAL A 352 -9.90 37.52 18.40
C VAL A 352 -8.52 37.13 17.87
N ASP A 353 -8.04 35.94 18.22
CA ASP A 353 -6.74 35.41 17.81
C ASP A 353 -6.86 34.42 16.64
N ALA A 354 -8.07 34.23 16.09
CA ALA A 354 -8.32 33.28 15.00
C ALA A 354 -7.58 33.65 13.69
N LEU A 355 -7.18 34.91 13.51
CA LEU A 355 -6.49 35.38 12.30
C LEU A 355 -4.96 35.44 12.46
N GLY A 356 -4.41 34.85 13.53
CA GLY A 356 -2.99 34.97 13.83
C GLY A 356 -2.59 36.43 14.08
N SER A 357 -1.31 36.75 13.86
CA SER A 357 -0.76 38.09 14.16
C SER A 357 -0.42 38.94 12.94
N GLY A 358 -0.52 38.39 11.72
CA GLY A 358 -0.22 39.11 10.49
C GLY A 358 -1.36 40.00 9.99
N ASP A 359 -1.08 40.80 8.96
CA ASP A 359 -2.09 41.66 8.32
C ASP A 359 -3.08 40.81 7.49
N VAL A 360 -4.32 41.31 7.38
CA VAL A 360 -5.39 40.67 6.61
C VAL A 360 -5.63 41.46 5.32
N THR A 361 -5.58 40.77 4.19
CA THR A 361 -6.03 41.28 2.89
C THR A 361 -7.33 40.58 2.51
N ASP A 362 -8.45 41.26 2.68
CA ASP A 362 -9.78 40.77 2.34
C ASP A 362 -10.25 41.31 0.99
N ASP A 363 -10.31 40.45 -0.02
CA ASP A 363 -10.90 40.73 -1.33
C ASP A 363 -12.18 39.91 -1.57
N ALA A 364 -12.76 39.31 -0.51
CA ALA A 364 -13.99 38.54 -0.58
C ALA A 364 -14.93 38.85 0.60
N THR A 365 -15.03 37.98 1.60
CA THR A 365 -15.88 38.18 2.79
C THR A 365 -15.18 37.68 4.04
N LEU A 366 -15.02 38.58 5.01
CA LEU A 366 -14.52 38.27 6.35
C LEU A 366 -15.63 38.44 7.40
N GLU A 367 -16.03 37.34 8.04
CA GLU A 367 -17.04 37.34 9.09
C GLU A 367 -16.38 37.24 10.48
N LEU A 368 -16.51 38.30 11.28
CA LEU A 368 -15.99 38.35 12.65
C LEU A 368 -17.10 37.96 13.63
N ASN A 369 -17.14 36.68 14.00
CA ASN A 369 -18.14 36.09 14.88
C ASN A 369 -17.74 36.10 16.35
N THR A 370 -17.13 37.21 16.78
CA THR A 370 -16.67 37.39 18.15
C THR A 370 -16.72 38.86 18.57
N GLY A 371 -16.78 39.10 19.88
CA GLY A 371 -16.63 40.43 20.45
C GLY A 371 -15.20 40.63 20.92
N GLY A 372 -14.57 41.76 20.56
CA GLY A 372 -13.22 42.08 21.02
C GLY A 372 -12.49 43.02 20.06
N THR A 373 -11.19 43.17 20.26
CA THR A 373 -10.30 43.93 19.38
C THR A 373 -9.43 42.95 18.61
N PHE A 374 -9.43 43.06 17.29
CA PHE A 374 -8.44 42.41 16.44
C PHE A 374 -7.24 43.36 16.27
N ASP A 375 -6.04 42.84 16.47
CA ASP A 375 -4.80 43.62 16.30
C ASP A 375 -4.32 43.64 14.84
N ASN A 376 -4.91 42.82 13.97
CA ASN A 376 -4.57 42.72 12.55
C ASN A 376 -4.97 43.99 11.79
N ALA A 377 -4.10 44.51 10.93
CA ALA A 377 -4.51 45.54 9.98
C ALA A 377 -5.30 44.89 8.85
N ILE A 378 -6.55 45.34 8.63
CA ILE A 378 -7.42 44.83 7.56
C ILE A 378 -7.39 45.80 6.38
N SER A 379 -7.12 45.27 5.19
CA SER A 379 -7.13 45.99 3.92
C SER A 379 -7.82 45.16 2.84
N GLY A 380 -8.03 45.72 1.64
CA GLY A 380 -8.61 45.01 0.50
C GLY A 380 -9.95 45.58 0.03
N SER A 381 -10.56 44.89 -0.93
CA SER A 381 -11.80 45.30 -1.60
C SER A 381 -13.06 44.54 -1.16
N GLY A 382 -12.90 43.58 -0.25
CA GLY A 382 -13.93 42.71 0.31
C GLY A 382 -14.95 43.40 1.22
N GLN A 383 -15.81 42.58 1.84
CA GLN A 383 -16.95 43.00 2.66
C GLN A 383 -16.73 42.79 4.16
#